data_AF-A0A1X1RUS1-F1
#
_entry.id   AF-A0A1X1RUS1-F1
#
_cell.length_a   1.000
_cell.length_b   1.000
_cell.length_c   1.000
_cell.angle_alpha   90.00
_cell.angle_beta   90.00
_cell.angle_gamma   90.00
#
_symmetry.space_group_name_H-M   'P 1'
#
loop_
_entity.id
_entity.type
_entity.pdbx_description
1 polymer ?
#
loop_
_entity_poly.entity_id
_entity_poly.type
_entity_poly.pdbx_seq_one_letter_code
_entity_poly.pdbx_strand_id
1 'polypeptide(L)'
;MRTPATPADRSQRTRSFARVLGPFIAVVPAIVAIRAGSLGSQLSSFSADPMWPWVLGALLFFSGLFVVAFHQYWGSGAAVIISLVGWFLLLRGFALLAMPQLIVKGAENATETSSPAIAVVRVGFGLLALCGLYLAYVGWLKKSD
;
A
#
# COMPACT_ATOMS: atom_id res chain seq x y z
N MET A 1 20.28 -12.75 24.21
CA MET A 1 19.20 -13.52 23.57
C MET A 1 17.95 -12.65 23.53
N ARG A 2 17.33 -12.42 22.37
CA ARG A 2 16.00 -11.78 22.30
C ARG A 2 14.97 -12.87 22.53
N THR A 3 14.16 -12.74 23.58
CA THR A 3 13.00 -13.60 23.80
C THR A 3 12.04 -13.44 22.61
N PRO A 4 11.57 -14.53 21.98
CA PRO A 4 10.59 -14.43 20.91
C PRO A 4 9.32 -13.73 21.43
N ALA A 5 8.72 -12.87 20.61
CA ALA A 5 7.49 -12.16 20.97
C ALA A 5 6.36 -13.17 21.26
N THR A 6 5.63 -12.97 22.34
CA THR A 6 4.50 -13.84 22.70
C THR A 6 3.35 -13.69 21.70
N PRO A 7 2.41 -14.65 21.60
CA PRO A 7 1.22 -14.49 20.76
C PRO A 7 0.43 -13.20 21.04
N ALA A 8 0.33 -12.79 22.30
CA ALA A 8 -0.34 -11.56 22.72
C ALA A 8 0.40 -10.30 22.21
N ASP A 9 1.73 -10.27 22.27
CA ASP A 9 2.51 -9.14 21.72
C ASP A 9 2.32 -9.00 20.20
N ARG A 10 2.22 -10.14 19.49
CA ARG A 10 2.01 -10.16 18.04
C ARG A 10 0.63 -9.64 17.65
N SER A 11 -0.42 -10.02 18.39
CA SER A 11 -1.78 -9.53 18.14
C SER A 11 -1.89 -8.03 18.44
N GLN A 12 -1.28 -7.56 19.52
CA GLN A 12 -1.22 -6.14 19.85
C GLN A 12 -0.48 -5.32 18.78
N ARG A 13 0.68 -5.78 18.29
CA ARG A 13 1.41 -5.12 17.20
C ARG A 13 0.59 -5.08 15.91
N THR A 14 -0.07 -6.19 15.56
CA THR A 14 -0.98 -6.24 14.40
C THR A 14 -2.07 -5.19 14.52
N ARG A 15 -2.68 -5.06 15.70
CA ARG A 15 -3.72 -4.05 15.96
C ARG A 15 -3.18 -2.62 15.85
N SER A 16 -1.99 -2.34 16.39
CA SER A 16 -1.35 -1.02 16.29
C SER A 16 -1.06 -0.63 14.83
N PHE A 17 -0.52 -1.56 14.02
CA PHE A 17 -0.32 -1.30 12.59
C PHE A 17 -1.66 -1.11 11.85
N ALA A 18 -2.67 -1.92 12.16
CA ALA A 18 -3.99 -1.83 11.56
C ALA A 18 -4.68 -0.47 11.81
N ARG A 19 -4.44 0.15 12.98
CA ARG A 19 -4.97 1.49 13.30
C ARG A 19 -4.47 2.59 12.37
N VAL A 20 -3.22 2.47 11.92
CA VAL A 20 -2.56 3.47 11.06
C VAL A 20 -2.77 3.12 9.59
N LEU A 21 -2.43 1.89 9.21
CA LEU A 21 -2.49 1.45 7.82
C LEU A 21 -3.93 1.29 7.34
N GLY A 22 -4.87 0.92 8.20
CA GLY A 22 -6.27 0.73 7.83
C GLY A 22 -6.90 1.97 7.18
N PRO A 23 -6.99 3.11 7.90
CA PRO A 23 -7.52 4.35 7.34
C PRO A 23 -6.77 4.82 6.08
N PHE A 24 -5.44 4.73 6.07
CA PHE A 24 -4.62 5.12 4.91
C PHE A 24 -4.95 4.28 3.66
N ILE A 25 -4.98 2.95 3.81
CA ILE A 25 -5.28 2.00 2.72
C ILE A 25 -6.76 2.05 2.34
N ALA A 26 -7.65 2.45 3.24
CA ALA A 26 -9.06 2.67 2.89
C ALA A 26 -9.22 3.89 1.99
N VAL A 27 -8.64 5.02 2.39
CA VAL A 27 -8.89 6.32 1.74
C VAL A 27 -8.12 6.48 0.45
N VAL A 28 -6.80 6.26 0.45
CA VAL A 28 -5.94 6.58 -0.70
C VAL A 28 -6.28 5.70 -1.92
N PRO A 29 -6.28 4.36 -1.80
CA PRO A 29 -6.80 3.47 -2.84
C PRO A 29 -8.22 3.78 -3.32
N ALA A 30 -9.17 4.13 -2.43
CA ALA A 30 -10.52 4.50 -2.86
C ALA A 30 -10.51 5.74 -3.77
N ILE A 31 -9.74 6.77 -3.40
CA ILE A 31 -9.57 7.98 -4.22
C ILE A 31 -8.94 7.61 -5.58
N VAL A 32 -7.93 6.74 -5.60
CA VAL A 32 -7.31 6.27 -6.86
C VAL A 32 -8.31 5.52 -7.73
N ALA A 33 -9.12 4.63 -7.16
CA ALA A 33 -10.16 3.91 -7.90
C ALA A 33 -11.18 4.87 -8.51
N ILE A 34 -11.65 5.87 -7.74
CA ILE A 34 -12.61 6.87 -8.23
C ILE A 34 -11.97 7.75 -9.32
N ARG A 35 -10.71 8.16 -9.13
CA ARG A 35 -10.03 9.13 -9.99
C ARG A 35 -9.18 8.52 -11.10
N ALA A 36 -9.18 7.20 -11.28
CA ALA A 36 -8.26 6.47 -12.17
C ALA A 36 -8.11 7.11 -13.56
N GLY A 37 -9.21 7.48 -14.22
CA GLY A 37 -9.17 8.08 -15.57
C GLY A 37 -8.65 9.52 -15.62
N SER A 38 -8.69 10.24 -14.51
CA SER A 38 -8.09 11.59 -14.38
C SER A 38 -6.63 11.56 -13.93
N LEU A 39 -6.16 10.44 -13.37
CA LEU A 39 -4.78 10.31 -12.91
C LEU A 39 -3.81 10.14 -14.07
N GLY A 40 -4.23 9.44 -15.14
CA GLY A 40 -3.38 9.23 -16.32
C GLY A 40 -2.88 10.52 -16.95
N SER A 41 -3.73 11.56 -17.04
CA SER A 41 -3.33 12.86 -17.58
C SER A 41 -2.38 13.65 -16.67
N GLN A 42 -2.25 13.26 -15.39
CA GLN A 42 -1.37 13.90 -14.42
C GLN A 42 0.02 13.24 -14.36
N LEU A 43 0.16 12.02 -14.89
CA LEU A 43 1.41 11.25 -14.83
C LEU A 43 2.54 11.86 -15.67
N SER A 44 2.22 12.52 -16.78
CA SER A 44 3.21 13.22 -17.60
C SER A 44 3.87 14.39 -16.86
N SER A 45 3.09 15.10 -16.03
CA SER A 45 3.63 16.16 -15.16
C SER A 45 4.44 15.59 -14.00
N PHE A 46 4.03 14.43 -13.48
CA PHE A 46 4.76 13.71 -12.43
C PHE A 46 6.13 13.22 -12.92
N SER A 47 6.23 12.74 -14.15
CA SER A 47 7.47 12.20 -14.72
C SER A 47 8.42 13.25 -15.29
N ALA A 48 7.93 14.48 -15.53
CA ALA A 48 8.73 15.58 -16.05
C ALA A 48 9.83 16.04 -15.07
N ASP A 49 9.58 15.98 -13.77
CA ASP A 49 10.58 16.26 -12.73
C ASP A 49 11.02 14.93 -12.07
N PRO A 50 12.27 14.47 -12.29
CA PRO A 50 12.80 13.24 -11.71
C PRO A 50 12.75 13.20 -10.17
N MET A 51 12.64 14.36 -9.51
CA MET A 51 12.58 14.45 -8.06
C MET A 51 11.30 13.82 -7.49
N TRP A 52 10.19 13.83 -8.24
CA TRP A 52 8.92 13.24 -7.80
C TRP A 52 8.95 11.71 -7.69
N PRO A 53 9.32 10.95 -8.75
CA PRO A 53 9.57 9.52 -8.64
C PRO A 53 10.59 9.18 -7.55
N TRP A 54 11.66 9.96 -7.42
CA TRP A 54 12.70 9.72 -6.42
C TRP A 54 12.17 9.87 -4.99
N VAL A 55 11.54 11.00 -4.64
CA VAL A 55 10.99 11.25 -3.29
C VAL A 55 9.92 10.23 -2.94
N LEU A 56 8.96 9.99 -3.83
CA LEU A 56 7.91 8.99 -3.56
C LEU A 56 8.48 7.58 -3.46
N GLY A 57 9.49 7.25 -4.28
CA GLY A 57 10.21 5.98 -4.21
C GLY A 57 10.89 5.78 -2.86
N ALA A 58 11.60 6.80 -2.37
CA ALA A 58 12.26 6.79 -1.07
C ALA A 58 11.24 6.64 0.07
N LEU A 59 10.12 7.37 0.03
CA LEU A 59 9.05 7.27 1.04
C LEU A 59 8.38 5.89 1.05
N LEU A 60 8.08 5.32 -0.13
CA LEU A 60 7.51 3.98 -0.26
C LEU A 60 8.49 2.92 0.25
N PHE A 61 9.76 3.02 -0.14
CA PHE A 61 10.80 2.09 0.29
C PHE A 61 10.99 2.13 1.81
N PHE A 62 11.13 3.33 2.39
CA PHE A 62 11.23 3.52 3.84
C PHE A 62 10.00 2.96 4.57
N SER A 63 8.79 3.25 4.08
CA SER A 63 7.55 2.74 4.67
C SER A 63 7.48 1.21 4.62
N GLY A 64 7.84 0.62 3.48
CA GLY A 64 7.91 -0.83 3.31
C GLY A 64 8.94 -1.46 4.25
N LEU A 65 10.13 -0.87 4.37
CA LEU A 65 11.18 -1.34 5.27
C LEU A 65 10.73 -1.27 6.74
N PHE A 66 10.05 -0.19 7.12
CA PHE A 66 9.47 -0.05 8.45
C PHE A 66 8.47 -1.19 8.74
N VAL A 67 7.54 -1.47 7.82
CA VAL A 67 6.58 -2.57 8.01
C VAL A 67 7.29 -3.92 8.04
N VAL A 68 8.24 -4.20 7.14
CA VAL A 68 8.97 -5.47 7.10
C VAL A 68 9.85 -5.66 8.35
N ALA A 69 10.49 -4.62 8.86
CA ALA A 69 11.31 -4.71 10.07
C ALA A 69 10.46 -4.93 11.34
N PHE A 70 9.27 -4.33 11.41
CA PHE A 70 8.47 -4.28 12.63
C PHE A 70 7.16 -5.09 12.58
N HIS A 71 6.84 -5.74 11.46
CA HIS A 71 5.60 -6.49 11.31
C HIS A 71 5.73 -7.60 10.24
N GLN A 72 6.16 -8.81 10.66
CA GLN A 72 6.21 -10.01 9.82
C GLN A 72 5.46 -11.16 10.50
N TYR A 73 4.16 -10.94 10.66
CA TYR A 73 3.26 -11.91 11.23
C TYR A 73 2.28 -12.39 10.17
N TRP A 74 1.98 -13.67 10.20
CA TRP A 74 1.16 -14.34 9.17
C TRP A 74 0.02 -15.17 9.76
N GLY A 75 -0.19 -15.08 11.09
CA GLY A 75 -1.14 -15.92 11.82
C GLY A 75 -2.60 -15.46 11.79
N SER A 76 -2.92 -14.33 11.16
CA SER A 76 -4.29 -13.83 11.02
C SER A 76 -4.47 -13.04 9.73
N GLY A 77 -5.71 -12.90 9.24
CA GLY A 77 -6.00 -12.16 8.01
C GLY A 77 -5.46 -10.72 8.03
N ALA A 78 -5.65 -9.99 9.13
CA ALA A 78 -5.10 -8.65 9.28
C ALA A 78 -3.56 -8.63 9.23
N ALA A 79 -2.92 -9.60 9.89
CA ALA A 79 -1.47 -9.70 9.90
C ALA A 79 -0.90 -10.01 8.50
N VAL A 80 -1.57 -10.89 7.75
CA VAL A 80 -1.23 -11.20 6.35
C VAL A 80 -1.34 -9.96 5.47
N ILE A 81 -2.46 -9.23 5.53
CA ILE A 81 -2.66 -8.02 4.72
C ILE A 81 -1.56 -6.98 5.02
N ILE A 82 -1.27 -6.71 6.29
CA ILE A 82 -0.23 -5.75 6.69
C ILE A 82 1.14 -6.18 6.17
N SER A 83 1.50 -7.45 6.32
CA SER A 83 2.80 -7.98 5.88
C SER A 83 2.94 -7.92 4.35
N LEU A 84 1.87 -8.26 3.59
CA LEU A 84 1.84 -8.14 2.14
C LEU A 84 1.97 -6.70 1.67
N VAL A 85 1.26 -5.76 2.32
CA VAL A 85 1.39 -4.32 2.02
C VAL A 85 2.81 -3.84 2.28
N GLY A 86 3.44 -4.26 3.37
CA GLY A 86 4.85 -3.93 3.67
C GLY A 86 5.79 -4.34 2.53
N TRP A 87 5.69 -5.59 2.07
CA TRP A 87 6.49 -6.08 0.95
C TRP A 87 6.17 -5.39 -0.37
N PHE A 88 4.89 -5.13 -0.66
CA PHE A 88 4.48 -4.38 -1.84
C PHE A 88 5.09 -2.97 -1.86
N LEU A 89 5.02 -2.22 -0.75
CA LEU A 89 5.59 -0.89 -0.64
C LEU A 89 7.11 -0.91 -0.78
N LEU A 90 7.77 -1.89 -0.16
CA LEU A 90 9.22 -2.06 -0.23
C LEU A 90 9.69 -2.28 -1.68
N LEU A 91 9.11 -3.29 -2.34
CA LEU A 91 9.48 -3.65 -3.71
C LEU A 91 9.10 -2.55 -4.71
N ARG A 92 7.91 -1.95 -4.55
CA ARG A 92 7.46 -0.85 -5.41
C ARG A 92 8.32 0.41 -5.23
N GLY A 93 8.67 0.76 -4.00
CA GLY A 93 9.56 1.88 -3.70
C GLY A 93 10.95 1.67 -4.28
N PHE A 94 11.50 0.47 -4.11
CA PHE A 94 12.77 0.09 -4.74
C PHE A 94 12.71 0.19 -6.28
N ALA A 95 11.65 -0.35 -6.90
CA ALA A 95 11.48 -0.27 -8.35
C ALA A 95 11.33 1.18 -8.84
N LEU A 96 10.64 2.04 -8.09
CA LEU A 96 10.50 3.45 -8.45
C LEU A 96 11.84 4.22 -8.33
N LEU A 97 12.71 3.84 -7.39
CA LEU A 97 14.06 4.42 -7.26
C LEU A 97 15.03 3.91 -8.32
N ALA A 98 15.03 2.60 -8.59
CA ALA A 98 15.98 1.96 -9.49
C ALA A 98 15.57 2.05 -10.97
N MET A 99 14.26 2.00 -11.23
CA MET A 99 13.67 1.84 -12.56
C MET A 99 12.38 2.69 -12.71
N PRO A 100 12.41 4.02 -12.45
CA PRO A 100 11.22 4.86 -12.40
C PRO A 100 10.37 4.79 -13.68
N GLN A 101 11.04 4.70 -14.84
CA GLN A 101 10.39 4.65 -16.15
C GLN A 101 9.51 3.41 -16.34
N LEU A 102 9.86 2.27 -15.71
CA LEU A 102 9.02 1.06 -15.78
C LEU A 102 7.69 1.28 -15.04
N ILE A 103 7.74 1.95 -13.88
CA ILE A 103 6.56 2.21 -13.07
C ILE A 103 5.68 3.29 -13.70
N VAL A 104 6.27 4.38 -14.19
CA VAL A 104 5.53 5.48 -14.84
C VAL A 104 4.79 4.97 -16.07
N LYS A 105 5.49 4.31 -17.01
CA LYS A 105 4.86 3.77 -18.23
C LYS A 105 3.78 2.75 -17.93
N GLY A 106 4.02 1.86 -16.96
CA GLY A 106 3.02 0.90 -16.52
C GLY A 106 1.76 1.56 -15.98
N ALA A 107 1.92 2.66 -15.22
CA ALA A 107 0.79 3.40 -14.65
C ALA A 107 0.06 4.26 -15.70
N GLU A 108 0.77 4.86 -16.67
CA GLU A 108 0.15 5.54 -17.82
C GLU A 108 -0.74 4.57 -18.59
N ASN A 109 -0.19 3.44 -19.06
CA ASN A 109 -0.92 2.42 -19.80
C ASN A 109 -2.12 1.85 -19.03
N ALA A 110 -2.00 1.68 -17.72
CA ALA A 110 -3.06 1.14 -16.88
C ALA A 110 -4.19 2.14 -16.60
N THR A 111 -3.92 3.45 -16.72
CA THR A 111 -4.88 4.53 -16.42
C THR A 111 -5.44 5.20 -17.67
N GLU A 112 -5.02 4.78 -18.86
CA GLU A 112 -5.63 5.18 -20.13
C GLU A 112 -7.12 4.86 -20.16
N THR A 113 -7.96 5.89 -20.34
CA THR A 113 -9.42 5.78 -20.26
C THR A 113 -10.01 4.88 -21.35
N SER A 114 -9.37 4.78 -22.51
CA SER A 114 -9.76 3.89 -23.60
C SER A 114 -9.35 2.43 -23.39
N SER A 115 -8.47 2.15 -22.43
CA SER A 115 -7.95 0.81 -22.16
C SER A 115 -8.88 0.04 -21.21
N PRO A 116 -9.17 -1.25 -21.46
CA PRO A 116 -9.89 -2.09 -20.49
C PRO A 116 -9.11 -2.24 -19.16
N ALA A 117 -7.81 -1.95 -19.15
CA ALA A 117 -6.97 -1.98 -17.95
C ALA A 117 -7.45 -1.00 -16.86
N ILE A 118 -8.15 0.09 -17.22
CA ILE A 118 -8.68 1.03 -16.24
C ILE A 118 -9.69 0.36 -15.29
N ALA A 119 -10.47 -0.62 -15.78
CA ALA A 119 -11.39 -1.37 -14.95
C ALA A 119 -10.62 -2.22 -13.92
N VAL A 120 -9.50 -2.82 -14.32
CA VAL A 120 -8.62 -3.58 -13.43
C VAL A 120 -8.02 -2.67 -12.36
N VAL A 121 -7.59 -1.45 -12.72
CA VAL A 121 -7.13 -0.44 -11.74
C VAL A 121 -8.24 -0.13 -10.74
N ARG A 122 -9.45 0.20 -11.21
CA ARG A 122 -10.59 0.54 -10.33
C ARG A 122 -10.93 -0.60 -9.37
N VAL A 123 -11.02 -1.83 -9.88
CA VAL A 123 -11.33 -3.01 -9.07
C VAL A 123 -10.18 -3.30 -8.09
N GLY A 124 -8.93 -3.32 -8.54
CA GLY A 124 -7.78 -3.60 -7.70
C GLY A 124 -7.62 -2.61 -6.55
N PHE A 125 -7.70 -1.31 -6.85
CA PHE A 125 -7.64 -0.27 -5.81
C PHE A 125 -8.90 -0.24 -4.93
N GLY A 126 -10.07 -0.60 -5.48
CA GLY A 126 -11.30 -0.80 -4.70
C GLY A 126 -11.18 -1.95 -3.70
N LEU A 127 -10.62 -3.08 -4.10
CA LEU A 127 -10.34 -4.21 -3.21
C LEU A 127 -9.33 -3.84 -2.13
N LEU A 128 -8.27 -3.10 -2.48
CA LEU A 128 -7.35 -2.54 -1.49
C LEU A 128 -8.09 -1.66 -0.47
N ALA A 129 -8.99 -0.78 -0.94
CA ALA A 129 -9.79 0.06 -0.05
C ALA A 129 -10.62 -0.77 0.94
N LEU A 130 -11.23 -1.86 0.48
CA LEU A 130 -11.96 -2.79 1.35
C LEU A 130 -11.04 -3.47 2.37
N CYS A 131 -9.83 -3.87 1.98
CA CYS A 131 -8.82 -4.36 2.92
C CYS A 131 -8.46 -3.30 3.98
N GLY A 132 -8.34 -2.03 3.57
CA GLY A 132 -8.13 -0.91 4.47
C GLY A 132 -9.26 -0.72 5.47
N LEU A 133 -10.51 -0.78 5.02
CA LEU A 133 -11.69 -0.73 5.90
C LEU A 133 -11.70 -1.89 6.91
N TYR A 134 -11.38 -3.10 6.46
CA TYR A 134 -11.24 -4.26 7.33
C TYR A 134 -10.13 -4.05 8.38
N LEU A 135 -8.97 -3.54 7.98
CA LEU A 135 -7.89 -3.22 8.92
C LEU A 135 -8.29 -2.11 9.90
N ALA A 136 -9.00 -1.08 9.44
CA ALA A 136 -9.51 -0.02 10.32
C ALA A 136 -10.48 -0.61 11.36
N TYR A 137 -11.39 -1.50 10.93
CA TYR A 137 -12.25 -2.24 11.85
C TYR A 137 -11.44 -3.03 12.89
N VAL A 138 -10.42 -3.79 12.47
CA VAL A 138 -9.55 -4.56 13.38
C VAL A 138 -8.78 -3.65 14.34
N GLY A 139 -8.26 -2.53 13.86
CA GLY A 139 -7.47 -1.58 14.64
C GLY A 139 -8.29 -0.88 15.72
N TRP A 140 -9.50 -0.43 15.36
CA TRP A 140 -10.29 0.49 16.17
C TRP A 140 -11.44 -0.19 16.92
N LEU A 141 -12.15 -1.11 16.28
CA LEU A 141 -13.46 -1.59 16.75
C LEU A 141 -13.43 -3.04 17.26
N LYS A 142 -12.64 -3.93 16.63
CA LYS A 142 -12.56 -5.34 17.06
C LYS A 142 -12.01 -5.43 18.49
N LYS A 143 -12.77 -6.08 19.38
CA LYS A 143 -12.33 -6.38 20.75
C LYS A 143 -11.15 -7.35 20.69
N SER A 144 -10.15 -7.13 21.55
CA SER A 144 -9.01 -8.03 21.69
C SER A 144 -9.50 -9.24 22.47
N ASP A 145 -9.46 -10.42 21.84
CA ASP A 145 -9.72 -11.70 22.50
C ASP A 145 -8.60 -12.02 23.50
#